data_AF-A0A2S3U993-F1
#
_entry.id   AF-A0A2S3U993-F1
#
_cell.length_a   1.000
_cell.length_b   1.000
_cell.length_c   1.000
_cell.angle_alpha   90.00
_cell.angle_beta   90.00
_cell.angle_gamma   90.00
#
_symmetry.space_group_name_H-M   'P 1'
#
loop_
_entity.id
_entity.type
_entity.pdbx_description
1 polymer ?
#
loop_
_entity_poly.entity_id
_entity_poly.type
_entity_poly.pdbx_seq_one_letter_code
_entity_poly.pdbx_strand_id
1 'polypeptide(L)'
;MLTGSTILVIAMALFTILGMRLSGGLILGFIFLLMVGIGLTMGNTMTSGLQQLDLSQQADGNAVFNTMQQFAGAIGTSVVSAVITLVQAQATGTTAHRTALGSTMALGILFVLVLIELVVIARAMKARRHQTAQN
;
A
#
# COMPACT_ATOMS: atom_id res chain seq x y z
N MET A 1 -1.07 11.66 7.66
CA MET A 1 -1.64 11.18 6.38
C MET A 1 -0.65 11.43 5.24
N LEU A 2 -0.56 12.64 4.65
CA LEU A 2 0.29 12.88 3.48
C LEU A 2 1.75 12.44 3.66
N THR A 3 2.38 12.80 4.78
CA THR A 3 3.76 12.41 5.08
C THR A 3 3.94 10.89 5.10
N GLY A 4 2.99 10.17 5.70
CA GLY A 4 3.03 8.71 5.75
C GLY A 4 2.84 8.08 4.37
N SER A 5 1.88 8.56 3.58
CA SER A 5 1.67 8.11 2.20
C SER A 5 2.89 8.38 1.31
N THR A 6 3.56 9.53 1.47
CA THR A 6 4.82 9.81 0.76
C THR A 6 5.92 8.82 1.15
N ILE A 7 6.04 8.48 2.43
CA ILE A 7 7.00 7.46 2.89
C ILE A 7 6.67 6.09 2.29
N LEU A 8 5.39 5.70 2.22
CA LEU A 8 4.93 4.46 1.58
C LEU A 8 5.32 4.42 0.10
N VAL A 9 5.09 5.51 -0.64
CA VAL A 9 5.50 5.63 -2.04
C VAL A 9 7.01 5.46 -2.19
N ILE A 10 7.81 6.12 -1.34
CA ILE A 10 9.28 6.01 -1.39
C ILE A 10 9.73 4.58 -1.10
N ALA A 11 9.20 3.95 -0.05
CA ALA A 11 9.55 2.57 0.31
C ALA A 11 9.20 1.59 -0.81
N MET A 12 8.01 1.73 -1.40
CA MET A 12 7.54 0.86 -2.46
C MET A 12 8.28 1.11 -3.79
N ALA A 13 8.68 2.36 -4.07
CA ALA A 13 9.56 2.70 -5.18
C ALA A 13 10.93 2.03 -5.03
N LEU A 14 11.53 2.06 -3.84
CA LEU A 14 12.81 1.41 -3.55
C LEU A 14 12.70 -0.11 -3.74
N PHE A 15 11.64 -0.74 -3.21
CA PHE A 15 11.36 -2.17 -3.44
C PHE A 15 11.25 -2.52 -4.92
N THR A 16 10.57 -1.68 -5.70
CA THR A 16 10.33 -1.93 -7.12
C THR A 16 11.60 -1.72 -7.95
N ILE A 17 12.29 -0.59 -7.76
CA ILE A 17 13.51 -0.22 -8.52
C ILE A 17 14.65 -1.19 -8.23
N LEU A 18 14.79 -1.62 -6.97
CA LEU A 18 15.85 -2.53 -6.54
C LEU A 18 15.40 -4.00 -6.48
N GLY A 19 14.21 -4.34 -6.99
CA GLY A 19 13.60 -5.66 -6.83
C GLY A 19 14.50 -6.83 -7.26
N MET A 20 15.26 -6.64 -8.34
CA MET A 20 16.21 -7.64 -8.87
C MET A 20 17.53 -7.75 -8.08
N ARG A 21 17.76 -6.86 -7.11
CA ARG A 21 19.00 -6.73 -6.33
C ARG A 21 18.76 -6.78 -4.82
N LEU A 22 17.57 -7.21 -4.39
CA LEU A 22 17.21 -7.27 -2.97
C LEU A 22 18.08 -8.30 -2.24
N SER A 23 18.75 -7.83 -1.18
CA SER A 23 19.39 -8.66 -0.17
C SER A 23 18.52 -8.68 1.10
N GLY A 24 18.77 -9.62 2.01
CA GLY A 24 18.03 -9.70 3.27
C GLY A 24 18.06 -8.40 4.08
N GLY A 25 19.22 -7.71 4.11
CA GLY A 25 19.35 -6.41 4.77
C GLY A 25 18.53 -5.30 4.12
N LEU A 26 18.49 -5.25 2.77
CA LEU A 26 17.66 -4.28 2.05
C LEU A 26 16.17 -4.53 2.29
N ILE A 27 15.75 -5.79 2.28
CA ILE A 27 14.36 -6.18 2.57
C ILE A 27 13.95 -5.70 3.96
N LEU A 28 14.77 -5.95 4.99
CA LEU A 28 14.49 -5.50 6.35
C LEU A 28 14.39 -3.97 6.44
N GLY A 29 15.34 -3.25 5.84
CA GLY A 29 15.33 -1.79 5.83
C GLY A 29 14.10 -1.21 5.14
N PHE A 30 13.69 -1.78 4.01
CA PHE A 30 12.52 -1.31 3.27
C PHE A 30 11.19 -1.71 3.94
N ILE A 31 11.10 -2.90 4.56
CA ILE A 31 9.94 -3.28 5.40
C ILE A 31 9.82 -2.32 6.57
N PHE A 32 10.92 -1.97 7.24
CA PHE A 32 10.90 -1.00 8.32
C PHE A 32 10.34 0.35 7.86
N LEU A 33 10.84 0.87 6.73
CA LEU A 33 10.35 2.13 6.16
C LEU A 33 8.87 2.05 5.78
N LEU A 34 8.44 0.92 5.21
CA LEU A 34 7.04 0.66 4.87
C LEU A 34 6.16 0.69 6.14
N MET A 35 6.56 0.01 7.21
CA MET A 35 5.82 -0.02 8.48
C MET A 35 5.70 1.37 9.12
N VAL A 36 6.75 2.19 9.05
CA VAL A 36 6.69 3.60 9.48
C VAL A 36 5.66 4.37 8.68
N GLY A 37 5.67 4.25 7.34
CA GLY A 37 4.67 4.86 6.47
C GLY A 37 3.23 4.42 6.77
N ILE A 38 3.03 3.12 7.03
CA ILE A 38 1.73 2.53 7.42
C ILE A 38 1.27 3.14 8.75
N GLY A 39 2.12 3.16 9.77
CA GLY A 39 1.79 3.69 11.10
C GLY A 39 1.37 5.17 11.07
N LEU A 40 2.01 5.98 10.23
CA LEU A 40 1.68 7.40 10.06
C LEU A 40 0.43 7.66 9.20
N THR A 41 -0.06 6.65 8.47
CA THR A 41 -1.17 6.79 7.52
C THR A 41 -2.43 6.11 8.04
N MET A 42 -2.37 4.80 8.28
CA MET A 42 -3.53 3.94 8.58
C MET A 42 -4.41 4.49 9.71
N GLY A 43 -3.83 4.75 10.88
CA GLY A 43 -4.59 5.23 12.05
C GLY A 43 -5.25 6.57 11.78
N ASN A 44 -4.52 7.50 11.15
CA ASN A 44 -5.05 8.82 10.82
C ASN A 44 -6.18 8.75 9.77
N THR A 45 -6.07 7.86 8.77
CA THR A 45 -7.13 7.63 7.78
C THR A 45 -8.37 7.05 8.41
N MET A 46 -8.23 6.04 9.26
CA MET A 46 -9.35 5.39 9.92
C MET A 46 -10.07 6.37 10.86
N THR A 47 -9.34 7.08 11.72
CA THR A 47 -9.91 8.10 12.61
C THR A 47 -10.61 9.20 11.82
N SER A 48 -9.98 9.72 10.76
CA SER A 48 -10.58 10.75 9.89
C SER A 48 -11.82 10.27 9.13
N GLY A 49 -11.92 8.96 8.88
CA GLY A 49 -13.05 8.30 8.26
C GLY A 49 -14.23 8.18 9.22
N LEU A 50 -13.98 7.60 10.40
CA LEU A 50 -14.98 7.37 11.44
C LEU A 50 -15.53 8.66 12.04
N GLN A 51 -14.74 9.73 12.10
CA GLN A 51 -15.20 11.06 12.55
C GLN A 51 -16.29 11.68 11.66
N GLN A 52 -16.56 11.13 10.48
CA GLN A 52 -17.66 11.56 9.61
C GLN A 52 -18.98 10.83 9.92
N LEU A 53 -18.97 9.88 10.86
CA LEU A 53 -20.14 9.10 11.26
C LEU A 53 -20.59 9.51 12.67
N ASP A 54 -21.88 9.31 12.94
CA ASP A 54 -22.42 9.44 14.28
C ASP A 54 -21.76 8.42 15.22
N LEU A 55 -21.66 8.76 16.51
CA LEU A 55 -20.99 7.91 17.50
C LEU A 55 -21.55 6.48 17.54
N SER A 56 -22.86 6.32 17.35
CA SER A 56 -23.55 5.02 17.30
C SER A 56 -23.13 4.17 16.08
N GLN A 57 -22.67 4.79 15.00
CA GLN A 57 -22.29 4.14 13.75
C GLN A 57 -20.79 3.85 13.64
N GLN A 58 -19.95 4.38 14.55
CA GLN A 58 -18.50 4.21 14.46
C GLN A 58 -18.05 2.76 14.66
N ALA A 59 -18.76 1.98 15.48
CA ALA A 59 -18.48 0.56 15.66
C ALA A 59 -18.68 -0.23 14.34
N ASP A 60 -19.81 0.03 13.66
CA ASP A 60 -20.11 -0.57 12.35
C ASP A 60 -19.12 -0.10 11.28
N GLY A 61 -18.77 1.20 11.27
CA GLY A 61 -17.76 1.75 10.38
C GLY A 61 -16.39 1.09 10.56
N ASN A 62 -15.99 0.82 11.80
CA ASN A 62 -14.75 0.10 12.10
C ASN A 62 -14.81 -1.36 11.64
N ALA A 63 -15.96 -2.03 11.81
CA ALA A 63 -16.18 -3.37 11.28
C ALA A 63 -16.02 -3.40 9.75
N VAL A 64 -16.62 -2.44 9.04
CA VAL A 64 -16.46 -2.29 7.58
C VAL A 64 -14.99 -2.09 7.19
N PHE A 65 -14.24 -1.21 7.89
CA PHE A 65 -12.81 -1.05 7.63
C PHE A 65 -12.04 -2.36 7.79
N ASN A 66 -12.31 -3.14 8.84
CA ASN A 66 -11.62 -4.41 9.07
C ASN A 66 -11.97 -5.45 8.01
N THR A 67 -13.24 -5.58 7.63
CA THR A 67 -13.67 -6.49 6.55
C THR A 67 -13.04 -6.09 5.21
N MET A 68 -13.04 -4.80 4.87
CA MET A 68 -12.41 -4.31 3.64
C MET A 68 -10.89 -4.56 3.64
N GLN A 69 -10.22 -4.40 4.77
CA GLN A 69 -8.78 -4.69 4.89
C GLN A 69 -8.48 -6.18 4.71
N GLN A 70 -9.25 -7.08 5.33
CA GLN A 70 -9.08 -8.52 5.16
C GLN A 70 -9.35 -8.96 3.72
N PHE A 71 -10.41 -8.43 3.12
CA PHE A 71 -10.75 -8.68 1.72
C PHE A 71 -9.66 -8.18 0.76
N ALA A 72 -9.21 -6.93 0.94
CA ALA A 72 -8.12 -6.36 0.14
C ALA A 72 -6.80 -7.11 0.34
N GLY A 73 -6.50 -7.56 1.57
CA GLY A 73 -5.32 -8.38 1.87
C GLY A 73 -5.35 -9.74 1.17
N ALA A 74 -6.50 -10.41 1.17
CA ALA A 74 -6.69 -11.68 0.46
C ALA A 74 -6.51 -11.50 -1.05
N ILE A 75 -7.21 -10.53 -1.66
CA ILE A 75 -7.09 -10.25 -3.10
C ILE A 75 -5.66 -9.86 -3.47
N GLY A 76 -5.04 -8.95 -2.70
CA GLY A 76 -3.67 -8.51 -2.96
C GLY A 76 -2.69 -9.66 -2.98
N THR A 77 -2.80 -10.58 -2.01
CA THR A 77 -1.96 -11.78 -1.95
C THR A 77 -2.20 -12.71 -3.13
N SER A 78 -3.46 -12.96 -3.51
CA SER A 78 -3.80 -13.79 -4.66
C SER A 78 -3.28 -13.20 -5.98
N VAL A 79 -3.42 -11.90 -6.19
CA VAL A 79 -2.92 -11.20 -7.39
C VAL A 79 -1.39 -11.26 -7.46
N VAL A 80 -0.70 -10.95 -6.36
CA VAL A 80 0.77 -11.02 -6.29
C VAL A 80 1.26 -12.45 -6.58
N SER A 81 0.63 -13.46 -5.97
CA SER A 81 0.97 -14.87 -6.20
C SER A 81 0.76 -15.30 -7.66
N ALA A 82 -0.36 -14.90 -8.26
CA ALA A 82 -0.67 -15.20 -9.66
C ALA A 82 0.35 -14.57 -10.61
N VAL A 83 0.73 -13.31 -10.38
CA VAL A 83 1.75 -12.61 -11.17
C VAL A 83 3.11 -13.29 -11.05
N ILE A 84 3.56 -13.60 -9.83
CA ILE A 84 4.84 -14.30 -9.61
C ILE A 84 4.84 -15.65 -10.32
N THR A 85 3.76 -16.42 -10.18
CA THR A 85 3.63 -17.75 -10.79
C THR A 85 3.64 -17.68 -12.31
N LEU A 86 2.89 -16.73 -12.89
CA LEU A 86 2.82 -16.53 -14.34
C LEU A 86 4.19 -16.14 -14.92
N VAL A 87 4.88 -15.20 -14.28
CA VAL A 87 6.21 -14.74 -14.70
C VAL A 87 7.24 -15.86 -14.54
N GLN A 88 7.20 -16.59 -13.43
CA GLN A 88 8.03 -17.77 -13.26
C GLN A 88 7.80 -18.74 -14.41
N ALA A 89 6.56 -19.13 -14.72
CA ALA A 89 6.26 -20.09 -15.78
C ALA A 89 6.83 -19.73 -17.16
N GLN A 90 6.95 -18.45 -17.49
CA GLN A 90 7.38 -17.97 -18.81
C GLN A 90 8.86 -17.55 -18.87
N ALA A 91 9.43 -17.08 -17.75
CA ALA A 91 10.80 -16.56 -17.73
C ALA A 91 11.85 -17.68 -17.75
N THR A 92 12.96 -17.42 -18.44
CA THR A 92 14.12 -18.32 -18.51
C THR A 92 15.12 -18.05 -17.39
N GLY A 93 16.01 -19.01 -17.13
CA GLY A 93 17.09 -18.87 -16.14
C GLY A 93 16.81 -19.62 -14.83
N THR A 94 17.58 -19.31 -13.79
CA THR A 94 17.47 -20.00 -12.50
C THR A 94 16.14 -19.68 -11.80
N THR A 95 15.70 -20.57 -10.91
CA THR A 95 14.51 -20.33 -10.07
C THR A 95 14.61 -19.02 -9.30
N ALA A 96 15.80 -18.71 -8.74
CA ALA A 96 16.02 -17.46 -8.02
C ALA A 96 15.81 -16.23 -8.92
N HIS A 97 16.34 -16.24 -10.14
CA HIS A 97 16.15 -15.15 -11.10
C HIS A 97 14.67 -14.97 -11.48
N ARG A 98 13.98 -16.07 -11.79
CA ARG A 98 12.55 -16.08 -12.16
C ARG A 98 11.66 -15.56 -11.03
N THR A 99 11.93 -15.97 -9.79
CA THR A 99 11.25 -15.45 -8.59
C THR A 99 11.50 -13.96 -8.41
N ALA A 100 12.75 -13.51 -8.51
CA ALA A 100 13.10 -12.10 -8.36
C ALA A 100 12.38 -11.23 -9.42
N LEU A 101 12.32 -11.71 -10.66
CA LEU A 101 11.61 -11.02 -11.74
C LEU A 101 10.10 -10.94 -11.48
N GLY A 102 9.48 -12.07 -11.14
CA GLY A 102 8.05 -12.12 -10.81
C GLY A 102 7.70 -11.22 -9.62
N SER A 103 8.50 -11.27 -8.55
CA SER A 103 8.32 -10.42 -7.37
C SER A 103 8.49 -8.94 -7.72
N THR A 104 9.47 -8.58 -8.56
CA THR A 104 9.68 -7.20 -9.00
C THR A 104 8.48 -6.68 -9.79
N MET A 105 7.91 -7.49 -10.68
CA MET A 105 6.69 -7.12 -11.42
C MET A 105 5.48 -6.96 -10.49
N ALA A 106 5.31 -7.87 -9.53
CA ALA A 106 4.24 -7.77 -8.54
C ALA A 106 4.39 -6.53 -7.64
N LEU A 107 5.61 -6.21 -7.20
CA LEU A 107 5.92 -4.98 -6.47
C LEU A 107 5.60 -3.73 -7.31
N GLY A 108 5.83 -3.77 -8.63
CA GLY A 108 5.42 -2.70 -9.54
C GLY A 108 3.91 -2.46 -9.58
N ILE A 109 3.10 -3.52 -9.52
CA ILE A 109 1.63 -3.40 -9.41
C ILE A 109 1.25 -2.75 -8.08
N LEU A 110 1.84 -3.20 -6.97
CA LEU A 110 1.60 -2.61 -5.66
C LEU A 110 2.06 -1.15 -5.60
N PHE A 111 3.15 -0.80 -6.29
CA PHE A 111 3.62 0.58 -6.39
C PHE A 111 2.59 1.49 -7.05
N VAL A 112 1.95 1.05 -8.14
CA VAL A 112 0.85 1.79 -8.77
C VAL A 112 -0.32 2.00 -7.80
N LEU A 113 -0.68 0.98 -7.00
CA LEU A 113 -1.74 1.11 -6.00
C LEU A 113 -1.39 2.14 -4.91
N VAL A 114 -0.14 2.17 -4.45
CA VAL A 114 0.32 3.15 -3.45
C VAL A 114 0.37 4.57 -4.05
N LEU A 115 0.68 4.73 -5.34
CA LEU A 115 0.57 6.03 -6.01
C LEU A 115 -0.89 6.50 -6.08
N ILE A 116 -1.83 5.59 -6.37
CA ILE A 116 -3.27 5.90 -6.38
C ILE A 116 -3.71 6.33 -4.96
N GLU A 117 -3.28 5.62 -3.93
CA GLU A 117 -3.54 5.98 -2.53
C GLU A 117 -3.06 7.40 -2.19
N LEU A 118 -1.83 7.75 -2.55
CA LEU A 118 -1.29 9.11 -2.34
C LEU A 118 -2.15 10.18 -3.03
N VAL A 119 -2.56 9.94 -4.28
CA VAL A 119 -3.41 10.87 -5.04
C VAL A 119 -4.78 11.03 -4.39
N VAL A 120 -5.39 9.93 -3.95
CA VAL A 120 -6.70 9.94 -3.28
C VAL A 120 -6.61 10.73 -1.97
N ILE A 121 -5.61 10.48 -1.14
CA ILE A 121 -5.41 11.20 0.11
C ILE A 121 -5.14 12.69 -0.14
N ALA A 122 -4.30 13.03 -1.11
CA ALA A 122 -4.01 14.41 -1.46
C ALA A 122 -5.29 15.16 -1.91
N ARG A 123 -6.12 14.54 -2.75
CA ARG A 123 -7.39 15.11 -3.22
C ARG A 123 -8.39 15.27 -2.07
N ALA A 124 -8.54 14.26 -1.22
CA ALA A 124 -9.45 14.30 -0.08
C ALA A 124 -9.09 15.43 0.90
N MET A 125 -7.80 15.60 1.22
CA MET A 125 -7.35 16.69 2.11
C MET A 125 -7.51 18.07 1.46
N LYS A 126 -7.26 18.19 0.14
CA LYS A 126 -7.48 19.45 -0.57
C LYS A 126 -8.96 19.84 -0.56
N ALA A 127 -9.86 18.90 -0.82
CA ALA A 127 -11.31 19.13 -0.78
C ALA A 127 -11.78 19.60 0.61
N ARG A 128 -11.29 18.98 1.69
CA ARG A 128 -11.60 19.39 3.07
C ARG A 128 -11.09 20.81 3.39
N ARG A 129 -9.87 21.17 2.96
CA ARG A 129 -9.35 22.53 3.13
C ARG A 129 -10.21 23.60 2.46
N HIS A 130 -10.76 23.31 1.29
CA HIS A 130 -11.65 24.24 0.59
C HIS A 130 -12.98 24.45 1.33
N GLN A 131 -13.53 23.41 1.97
CA GLN A 131 -14.76 23.51 2.77
C GLN A 131 -14.55 24.35 4.04
N THR A 132 -13.44 24.16 4.75
CA THR A 132 -13.13 24.95 5.96
C THR A 132 -12.84 26.42 5.65
N ALA A 133 -12.37 26.74 4.45
CA ALA A 133 -12.10 28.12 4.04
C ALA A 133 -13.35 28.89 3.57
N GLN A 134 -14.48 28.20 3.38
CA GLN A 134 -15.76 28.79 2.94
C GLN A 134 -16.79 28.96 4.07
N ASN A 135 -16.49 28.44 5.26
CA ASN A 135 -17.30 28.55 6.48
C ASN A 135 -16.67 29.56 7.45
#